data_AF-A0A1S7QBF0-F1
#
_entry.id   AF-A0A1S7QBF0-F1
#
_cell.length_a   1.000
_cell.length_b   1.000
_cell.length_c   1.000
_cell.angle_alpha   90.00
_cell.angle_beta   90.00
_cell.angle_gamma   90.00
#
_symmetry.space_group_name_H-M   'P 1'
#
loop_
_entity.id
_entity.type
_entity.pdbx_description
1 polymer ?
#
loop_
_entity_poly.entity_id
_entity_poly.type
_entity_poly.pdbx_seq_one_letter_code
_entity_poly.pdbx_strand_id
1 'polypeptide(L)'
;MSTKKPVDEKISNIPPFGLRMLPDLKERIAQAAEKSGRSMNAEIVSRLEFTLDSHVADEKELRSVVDQVEEYKRLLIEKINNQKGQTALFKSVCHHILSYGDDIPSELTKFAEEMLSIYSVEASDIATDVEKR
;
A
#
# COMPACT_ATOMS: atom_id res chain seq x y z
N MET A 1 12.35 3.55 -34.08
CA MET A 1 13.78 3.63 -33.72
C MET A 1 14.08 2.47 -32.80
N SER A 2 14.99 1.59 -33.21
CA SER A 2 15.23 0.28 -32.59
C SER A 2 15.98 0.41 -31.27
N THR A 3 15.35 0.09 -30.14
CA THR A 3 16.03 0.01 -28.83
C THR A 3 16.68 -1.37 -28.71
N LYS A 4 17.92 -1.49 -29.20
CA LYS A 4 18.76 -2.67 -28.90
C LYS A 4 18.99 -2.71 -27.39
N LYS A 5 18.51 -3.77 -26.75
CA LYS A 5 18.87 -4.18 -25.39
C LYS A 5 20.42 -4.23 -25.31
N PRO A 6 21.08 -3.63 -24.31
CA PRO A 6 22.53 -3.67 -24.28
C PRO A 6 22.99 -5.10 -24.10
N VAL A 7 24.02 -5.44 -24.88
CA VAL A 7 24.72 -6.72 -24.88
C VAL A 7 25.19 -7.01 -23.47
N ASP A 8 25.12 -8.27 -23.05
CA ASP A 8 25.65 -8.81 -21.79
C ASP A 8 27.20 -8.71 -21.80
N GLU A 9 27.71 -7.48 -21.80
CA GLU A 9 29.13 -7.18 -21.77
C GLU A 9 29.65 -7.48 -20.37
N LYS A 10 30.50 -8.49 -20.27
CA LYS A 10 31.22 -8.79 -19.03
C LYS A 10 31.90 -7.52 -18.54
N ILE A 11 31.63 -7.15 -17.29
CA ILE A 11 32.19 -5.96 -16.62
C ILE A 11 33.74 -5.90 -16.75
N SER A 12 34.40 -7.06 -16.86
CA SER A 12 35.84 -7.18 -17.08
C SER A 12 36.36 -6.57 -18.40
N ASN A 13 35.49 -6.39 -19.40
CA ASN A 13 35.85 -5.85 -20.71
C ASN A 13 35.65 -4.33 -20.80
N ILE A 14 35.05 -3.71 -19.78
CA ILE A 14 34.82 -2.26 -19.74
C ILE A 14 36.13 -1.57 -19.34
N PRO A 15 36.65 -0.62 -20.13
CA PRO A 15 37.86 0.12 -19.78
C PRO A 15 37.69 0.85 -18.43
N PRO A 16 38.71 0.86 -17.56
CA PRO A 16 38.60 1.52 -16.26
C PRO A 16 38.38 3.03 -16.43
N PHE A 17 37.44 3.58 -15.67
CA PHE A 17 37.19 5.02 -15.62
C PHE A 17 38.06 5.68 -14.54
N GLY A 18 38.93 6.60 -14.94
CA GLY A 18 39.86 7.30 -14.04
C GLY A 18 39.19 8.36 -13.16
N LEU A 19 38.38 7.95 -12.19
CA LEU A 19 37.67 8.84 -11.28
C LEU A 19 38.62 9.47 -10.24
N ARG A 20 38.64 10.80 -10.18
CA ARG A 20 39.36 11.55 -9.12
C ARG A 20 38.40 11.88 -7.99
N MET A 21 38.71 11.42 -6.78
CA MET A 21 37.90 11.66 -5.58
C MET A 21 38.73 12.32 -4.48
N LEU A 22 38.09 13.21 -3.72
CA LEU A 22 38.67 13.70 -2.46
C LEU A 22 38.84 12.54 -1.47
N PRO A 23 39.84 12.59 -0.57
CA PRO A 23 40.12 11.50 0.37
C PRO A 23 38.93 11.11 1.24
N ASP A 24 38.22 12.09 1.79
CA ASP A 24 37.02 11.87 2.62
C ASP A 24 35.92 11.11 1.86
N LEU A 25 35.63 11.52 0.63
CA LEU A 25 34.62 10.86 -0.20
C LEU A 25 35.02 9.41 -0.50
N LYS A 26 36.29 9.17 -0.80
CA LYS A 26 36.80 7.81 -1.05
C LYS A 26 36.65 6.93 0.18
N GLU A 27 36.94 7.44 1.37
CA GLU A 27 36.79 6.69 2.62
C GLU A 27 35.33 6.37 2.93
N ARG A 28 34.43 7.34 2.76
CA ARG A 28 32.99 7.14 2.96
C ARG A 28 32.41 6.09 2.02
N ILE A 29 32.84 6.08 0.76
CA ILE A 29 32.43 5.05 -0.20
C ILE A 29 33.04 3.69 0.17
N ALA A 30 34.28 3.63 0.67
CA ALA A 30 34.90 2.40 1.13
C ALA A 30 34.09 1.74 2.25
N GLN A 31 33.74 2.53 3.27
CA GLN A 31 32.93 2.07 4.40
C GLN A 31 31.54 1.64 3.95
N ALA A 32 30.93 2.35 3.00
CA ALA A 32 29.63 1.98 2.45
C ALA A 32 29.69 0.64 1.70
N ALA A 33 30.74 0.43 0.90
CA ALA A 33 30.96 -0.80 0.16
C ALA A 33 31.18 -2.01 1.10
N GLU A 34 31.95 -1.82 2.18
CA GLU A 34 32.14 -2.86 3.20
C GLU A 34 30.81 -3.22 3.88
N LYS A 35 30.02 -2.22 4.28
CA LYS A 35 28.70 -2.41 4.89
C LYS A 35 27.71 -3.12 3.94
N SER A 36 27.78 -2.84 2.65
CA SER A 36 26.90 -3.47 1.64
C SER A 36 27.43 -4.80 1.12
N GLY A 37 28.63 -5.24 1.54
CA GLY A 37 29.27 -6.47 1.07
C GLY A 37 29.67 -6.41 -0.41
N ARG A 38 29.90 -5.22 -0.95
CA ARG A 38 30.26 -4.96 -2.36
C ARG A 38 31.71 -4.52 -2.48
N SER A 39 32.28 -4.69 -3.68
CA SER A 39 33.52 -3.97 -4.01
C SER A 39 33.23 -2.47 -4.09
N MET A 40 34.25 -1.64 -3.83
CA MET A 40 34.12 -0.18 -3.96
C MET A 40 33.58 0.23 -5.34
N ASN A 41 34.02 -0.44 -6.41
CA ASN A 41 33.52 -0.17 -7.76
C ASN A 41 32.04 -0.52 -7.91
N ALA A 42 31.60 -1.68 -7.40
CA ALA A 42 30.21 -2.10 -7.46
C ALA A 42 29.28 -1.17 -6.66
N GLU A 43 29.75 -0.64 -5.52
CA GLU A 43 29.01 0.36 -4.74
C GLU A 43 28.89 1.70 -5.49
N ILE A 44 29.96 2.17 -6.14
CA ILE A 44 29.93 3.39 -6.96
C ILE A 44 28.93 3.22 -8.10
N VAL A 45 29.01 2.12 -8.85
CA VAL A 45 28.09 1.82 -9.96
C VAL A 45 26.66 1.75 -9.46
N SER A 46 26.39 0.98 -8.40
CA SER A 46 25.03 0.85 -7.84
C SER A 46 24.44 2.19 -7.39
N ARG A 47 25.25 3.12 -6.86
CA ARG A 47 24.78 4.46 -6.49
C ARG A 47 24.50 5.34 -7.71
N LEU A 48 25.33 5.24 -8.74
CA LEU A 48 25.13 5.96 -9.99
C LEU A 48 23.89 5.44 -10.72
N GLU A 49 23.75 4.12 -10.87
CA GLU A 49 22.54 3.47 -11.38
C GLU A 49 21.34 3.89 -10.54
N PHE A 50 21.40 3.79 -9.22
CA PHE A 50 20.30 4.27 -8.39
C PHE A 50 19.95 5.72 -8.69
N THR A 51 20.93 6.62 -8.82
CA THR A 51 20.68 8.05 -9.05
C THR A 51 20.19 8.37 -10.47
N LEU A 52 20.59 7.56 -11.46
CA LEU A 52 20.29 7.79 -12.88
C LEU A 52 19.05 7.00 -13.34
N ASP A 53 18.87 5.79 -12.82
CA ASP A 53 17.73 4.89 -13.06
C ASP A 53 16.58 5.12 -12.10
N SER A 54 16.82 5.74 -10.92
CA SER A 54 15.78 6.56 -10.34
C SER A 54 15.62 7.77 -11.26
N HIS A 55 14.86 7.54 -12.33
CA HIS A 55 13.71 8.38 -12.56
C HIS A 55 13.13 8.63 -11.17
N VAL A 56 13.46 9.78 -10.57
CA VAL A 56 12.53 10.48 -9.70
C VAL A 56 11.23 10.31 -10.46
N ALA A 57 10.38 9.37 -10.02
CA ALA A 57 9.18 8.97 -10.77
C ALA A 57 8.60 10.30 -11.25
N ASP A 58 8.51 10.48 -12.58
CA ASP A 58 8.26 11.77 -13.22
C ASP A 58 7.29 12.50 -12.29
N GLU A 59 7.65 13.68 -11.75
CA GLU A 59 6.93 14.23 -10.58
C GLU A 59 5.41 14.21 -10.79
N LYS A 60 5.01 14.31 -12.06
CA LYS A 60 3.70 14.05 -12.62
C LYS A 60 3.14 12.63 -12.45
N GLU A 61 3.89 11.58 -12.76
CA GLU A 61 3.56 10.17 -12.49
C GLU A 61 3.36 9.93 -10.99
N LEU A 62 4.30 10.36 -10.14
CA LEU A 62 4.14 10.24 -8.68
C LEU A 62 2.91 11.00 -8.18
N ARG A 63 2.69 12.22 -8.71
CA ARG A 63 1.51 13.01 -8.39
C ARG A 63 0.21 12.32 -8.82
N SER A 64 0.21 11.69 -10.00
CA SER A 64 -0.97 10.99 -10.49
C SER A 64 -1.33 9.76 -9.65
N VAL A 65 -0.33 9.06 -9.10
CA VAL A 65 -0.55 7.96 -8.14
C VAL A 65 -1.17 8.51 -6.85
N VAL A 66 -0.66 9.64 -6.33
CA VAL A 66 -1.22 10.27 -5.12
C VAL A 66 -2.68 10.70 -5.35
N ASP A 67 -2.97 11.33 -6.49
CA ASP A 67 -4.33 11.76 -6.81
C ASP A 67 -5.30 10.56 -6.96
N GLN A 68 -4.83 9.42 -7.49
CA GLN A 68 -5.62 8.17 -7.56
C GLN A 68 -5.94 7.60 -6.17
N VAL A 69 -4.96 7.62 -5.25
CA VAL A 69 -5.16 7.12 -3.87
C VAL A 69 -6.20 7.94 -3.12
N GLU A 70 -6.18 9.27 -3.26
CA GLU A 70 -7.19 10.13 -2.63
C GLU A 70 -8.60 9.90 -3.20
N GLU A 71 -8.72 9.65 -4.51
CA GLU A 71 -10.02 9.31 -5.10
C GLU A 71 -10.53 7.94 -4.61
N TYR A 72 -9.68 6.93 -4.55
CA TYR A 72 -10.07 5.62 -4.00
C TYR A 72 -10.49 5.71 -2.53
N LYS A 73 -9.77 6.49 -1.73
CA LYS A 73 -10.11 6.74 -0.33
C LYS A 73 -11.49 7.40 -0.20
N ARG A 74 -11.78 8.40 -1.04
CA ARG A 74 -13.10 9.05 -1.08
C ARG A 74 -14.22 8.06 -1.37
N LEU A 75 -14.06 7.24 -2.41
CA LEU A 75 -15.04 6.22 -2.80
C LEU A 75 -15.25 5.15 -1.71
N LEU A 76 -14.17 4.75 -1.02
CA LEU A 76 -14.27 3.80 0.09
C LEU A 76 -15.04 4.40 1.28
N ILE A 77 -14.77 5.64 1.66
CA ILE A 77 -15.48 6.32 2.74
C ILE A 77 -16.97 6.44 2.40
N GLU A 78 -17.31 6.81 1.17
CA GLU A 78 -18.71 6.91 0.72
C GLU A 78 -19.43 5.56 0.81
N LYS A 79 -18.80 4.48 0.32
CA LYS A 79 -19.37 3.12 0.42
C LYS A 79 -19.56 2.68 1.87
N ILE A 80 -18.56 2.92 2.74
CA ILE A 80 -18.65 2.57 4.17
C ILE A 80 -19.81 3.33 4.83
N ASN A 81 -19.95 4.63 4.55
CA ASN A 81 -21.02 5.44 5.11
C ASN A 81 -22.40 5.01 4.61
N ASN A 82 -22.53 4.69 3.32
CA ASN A 82 -23.78 4.15 2.76
C ASN A 82 -24.13 2.79 3.40
N GLN A 83 -23.14 1.89 3.54
CA GLN A 83 -23.34 0.60 4.19
C GLN A 83 -23.76 0.77 5.66
N LYS A 84 -23.11 1.67 6.42
CA LYS A 84 -23.51 2.01 7.80
C LYS A 84 -24.94 2.54 7.86
N GLY A 85 -25.32 3.42 6.93
CA GLY A 85 -26.68 3.94 6.83
C GLY A 85 -27.72 2.84 6.56
N GLN A 86 -27.43 1.93 5.62
CA GLN A 86 -28.28 0.78 5.33
C GLN A 86 -28.41 -0.16 6.52
N THR A 87 -27.30 -0.48 7.20
CA THR A 87 -27.31 -1.28 8.43
C THR A 87 -28.12 -0.61 9.53
N ALA A 88 -28.00 0.70 9.71
CA ALA A 88 -28.76 1.45 10.72
C ALA A 88 -30.27 1.43 10.44
N LEU A 89 -30.67 1.66 9.18
CA LEU A 89 -32.08 1.55 8.77
C LEU A 89 -32.62 0.14 8.99
N PHE A 90 -31.85 -0.87 8.61
CA PHE A 90 -32.24 -2.26 8.79
C PHE A 90 -32.37 -2.65 10.28
N LYS A 91 -31.38 -2.28 11.12
CA LYS A 91 -31.45 -2.43 12.59
C LYS A 91 -32.71 -1.74 13.15
N SER A 92 -33.01 -0.53 12.69
CA SER A 92 -34.22 0.20 13.11
C SER A 92 -35.51 -0.54 12.74
N VAL A 93 -35.58 -1.15 11.55
CA VAL A 93 -36.73 -1.96 11.14
C VAL A 93 -36.86 -3.20 12.02
N CYS A 94 -35.78 -3.94 12.27
CA CYS A 94 -35.79 -5.09 13.17
C CYS A 94 -36.26 -4.71 14.58
N HIS A 95 -35.74 -3.62 15.15
CA HIS A 95 -36.19 -3.14 16.45
C HIS A 95 -37.66 -2.69 16.44
N HIS A 96 -38.13 -2.08 15.35
CA HIS A 96 -39.55 -1.73 15.22
C HIS A 96 -40.45 -2.97 15.16
N ILE A 97 -40.06 -4.03 14.44
CA ILE A 97 -40.77 -5.32 14.45
C ILE A 97 -40.84 -5.87 15.87
N LEU A 98 -39.71 -5.91 16.59
CA LEU A 98 -39.67 -6.40 17.96
C LEU A 98 -40.50 -5.55 18.94
N SER A 99 -40.74 -4.26 18.63
CA SER A 99 -41.54 -3.39 19.48
C SER A 99 -43.03 -3.78 19.56
N TYR A 100 -43.52 -4.58 18.61
CA TYR A 100 -44.90 -5.12 18.66
C TYR A 100 -45.06 -6.29 19.64
N GLY A 101 -43.96 -6.86 20.19
CA GLY A 101 -44.03 -7.89 21.22
C GLY A 101 -44.84 -9.12 20.80
N ASP A 102 -45.85 -9.48 21.61
CA ASP A 102 -46.72 -10.64 21.37
C ASP A 102 -47.81 -10.39 20.31
N ASP A 103 -47.95 -9.15 19.81
CA ASP A 103 -48.98 -8.78 18.82
C ASP A 103 -48.63 -9.22 17.38
N ILE A 104 -47.49 -9.87 17.17
CA ILE A 104 -47.02 -10.36 15.86
C ILE A 104 -46.66 -11.85 15.89
N PRO A 105 -46.71 -12.54 14.73
CA PRO A 105 -46.26 -13.92 14.62
C PRO A 105 -44.81 -14.13 15.12
N SER A 106 -44.59 -15.21 15.87
CA SER A 106 -43.30 -15.50 16.51
C SER A 106 -42.17 -15.75 15.50
N GLU A 107 -42.51 -16.13 14.27
CA GLU A 107 -41.56 -16.25 13.16
C GLU A 107 -40.92 -14.91 12.81
N LEU A 108 -41.67 -13.80 12.90
CA LEU A 108 -41.16 -12.46 12.62
C LEU A 108 -40.27 -11.93 13.74
N THR A 109 -40.62 -12.23 14.99
CA THR A 109 -39.79 -11.93 16.16
C THR A 109 -38.45 -12.65 16.06
N LYS A 110 -38.48 -13.96 15.81
CA LYS A 110 -37.27 -14.79 15.64
C LYS A 110 -36.40 -14.31 14.47
N PHE A 111 -37.02 -13.97 13.34
CA PHE A 111 -36.30 -13.41 12.19
C PHE A 111 -35.59 -12.10 12.55
N ALA A 112 -36.27 -11.16 13.23
CA ALA A 112 -35.66 -9.90 13.62
C ALA A 112 -34.48 -10.08 14.60
N GLU A 113 -34.58 -11.03 15.54
CA GLU A 113 -33.49 -11.37 16.48
C GLU A 113 -32.28 -12.00 15.78
N GLU A 114 -32.51 -12.99 14.91
CA GLU A 114 -31.44 -13.64 14.12
C GLU A 114 -30.71 -12.62 13.25
N MET A 115 -31.47 -11.74 12.60
CA MET A 115 -30.91 -10.70 11.74
C MET A 115 -30.11 -9.67 12.54
N LEU A 116 -30.56 -9.24 13.71
CA LEU A 116 -29.78 -8.34 14.59
C LEU A 116 -28.49 -9.00 15.10
N SER A 117 -28.52 -10.32 15.38
CA SER A 117 -27.34 -11.09 15.78
C SER A 117 -26.27 -11.09 14.68
N ILE A 118 -26.65 -11.31 13.43
CA ILE A 118 -25.71 -11.31 12.27
C ILE A 118 -24.98 -9.97 12.13
N TYR A 119 -25.67 -8.85 12.35
CA TYR A 119 -25.12 -7.50 12.21
C TYR A 119 -24.52 -6.90 13.50
N SER A 120 -24.42 -7.69 14.58
CA SER A 120 -23.75 -7.30 15.83
C SER A 120 -22.23 -7.51 15.81
N VAL A 121 -21.73 -8.29 14.84
CA VAL A 121 -20.31 -8.48 14.55
C VAL A 121 -19.81 -7.28 13.72
N GLU A 122 -19.48 -6.16 14.36
CA GLU A 122 -18.91 -4.99 13.66
C GLU A 122 -17.38 -4.91 13.76
N ALA A 123 -16.73 -4.72 12.60
CA ALA A 123 -15.50 -3.94 12.30
C ALA A 123 -14.20 -4.07 13.12
N SER A 124 -14.20 -4.66 14.32
CA SER A 124 -13.00 -4.88 15.14
C SER A 124 -12.00 -5.82 14.45
N ASP A 125 -12.47 -6.70 13.59
CA ASP A 125 -11.65 -7.75 12.98
C ASP A 125 -10.75 -7.22 11.85
N ILE A 126 -11.00 -6.01 11.34
CA ILE A 126 -10.16 -5.39 10.31
C ILE A 126 -8.98 -4.63 10.95
N ALA A 127 -9.17 -4.04 12.14
CA ALA A 127 -8.12 -3.28 12.83
C ALA A 127 -7.01 -4.20 13.37
N THR A 128 -7.34 -5.44 13.75
CA THR A 128 -6.39 -6.40 14.33
C THR A 128 -5.39 -6.98 13.33
N ASP A 129 -5.64 -6.85 12.01
CA ASP A 129 -4.76 -7.41 10.97
C ASP A 129 -3.73 -6.41 10.42
N VAL A 130 -3.90 -5.11 10.69
CA VAL A 130 -2.97 -4.06 10.21
C VAL A 130 -1.81 -3.85 11.19
N GLU A 131 -1.98 -4.11 12.48
CA GLU A 131 -0.91 -3.97 13.50
C GLU A 131 0.05 -5.17 13.58
N LYS A 132 -0.12 -6.20 12.73
CA LYS A 132 0.71 -7.42 12.71
C LYS A 132 1.62 -7.58 11.48
N ARG A 133 1.87 -6.52 10.71
CA ARG A 133 2.85 -6.55 9.61
C ARG A 133 3.98 -5.56 9.82
#